data_AF-A0A9D1ZVV3-F1
#
_entry.id   AF-A0A9D1ZVV3-F1
#
_cell.length_a   1.000
_cell.length_b   1.000
_cell.length_c   1.000
_cell.angle_alpha   90.00
_cell.angle_beta   90.00
_cell.angle_gamma   90.00
#
_symmetry.space_group_name_H-M   'P 1'
#
loop_
_entity.id
_entity.type
_entity.pdbx_description
1 polymer ?
#
loop_
_entity_poly.entity_id
_entity_poly.type
_entity_poly.pdbx_seq_one_letter_code
_entity_poly.pdbx_strand_id
1 'polypeptide(L)'
;MRFRELCTRCSLCEREVEYYKQKGLFGADFGANTELTCSQLNLWGSIAFFRKAGLSEEKTAEYLSASRIPEKRGVCIRILQELRCDLADCMHEKGEMLDKVDYLLYELRAKN
;
A
#
# COMPACT_ATOMS: atom_id res chain seq x y z
N MET A 1 -18.02 1.40 -10.73
CA MET A 1 -17.47 0.20 -10.04
C MET A 1 -18.00 0.19 -8.62
N ARG A 2 -18.53 -0.94 -8.15
CA ARG A 2 -19.06 -1.04 -6.78
C ARG A 2 -17.96 -1.32 -5.78
N PHE A 3 -18.13 -0.85 -4.54
CA PHE A 3 -17.12 -1.06 -3.50
C PHE A 3 -16.81 -2.54 -3.25
N ARG A 4 -17.83 -3.42 -3.26
CA ARG A 4 -17.63 -4.88 -3.14
C ARG A 4 -16.69 -5.45 -4.20
N GLU A 5 -16.78 -4.98 -5.44
CA GLU A 5 -15.91 -5.42 -6.54
C GLU A 5 -14.45 -5.02 -6.30
N LEU A 6 -14.25 -3.81 -5.76
CA LEU A 6 -12.92 -3.32 -5.37
C LEU A 6 -12.33 -4.14 -4.22
N CYS A 7 -13.12 -4.46 -3.18
CA CYS A 7 -12.67 -5.33 -2.09
C CYS A 7 -12.17 -6.69 -2.60
N THR A 8 -12.88 -7.28 -3.56
CA THR A 8 -12.47 -8.54 -4.18
C THR A 8 -11.18 -8.39 -5.01
N ARG A 9 -11.07 -7.35 -5.83
CA ARG A 9 -9.89 -7.14 -6.68
C ARG A 9 -8.62 -6.79 -5.89
N CYS A 10 -8.78 -6.09 -4.79
CA CYS A 10 -7.67 -5.61 -3.98
C CYS A 10 -7.45 -6.47 -2.73
N SER A 11 -8.18 -7.57 -2.53
CA SER A 11 -8.09 -8.39 -1.31
C SER A 11 -8.10 -7.53 -0.04
N LEU A 12 -9.03 -6.59 0.06
CA LEU A 12 -9.18 -5.73 1.23
C LEU A 12 -9.96 -6.51 2.30
N CYS A 13 -9.46 -6.51 3.54
CA CYS A 13 -10.18 -7.14 4.64
C CYS A 13 -11.18 -6.15 5.28
N GLU A 14 -12.26 -6.67 5.86
CA GLU A 14 -13.30 -5.81 6.47
C GLU A 14 -12.74 -4.91 7.58
N ARG A 15 -11.76 -5.40 8.34
CA ARG A 15 -11.07 -4.63 9.40
C ARG A 15 -10.33 -3.41 8.85
N GLU A 16 -9.59 -3.57 7.77
CA GLU A 16 -8.83 -2.49 7.12
C GLU A 16 -9.79 -1.42 6.57
N VAL A 17 -10.90 -1.87 5.98
CA VAL A 17 -11.95 -0.98 5.49
C VAL A 17 -12.55 -0.16 6.62
N GLU A 18 -12.91 -0.81 7.72
CA GLU A 18 -13.50 -0.16 8.88
C GLU A 18 -12.52 0.82 9.55
N TYR A 19 -11.24 0.46 9.61
CA TYR A 19 -10.20 1.35 10.12
C TYR A 19 -10.16 2.68 9.35
N TYR A 20 -10.12 2.63 8.01
CA TYR A 20 -10.08 3.84 7.21
C TYR A 20 -11.40 4.64 7.21
N LYS A 21 -12.54 3.97 7.40
CA LYS A 21 -13.83 4.64 7.67
C LYS A 21 -13.79 5.43 8.97
N GLN A 22 -13.31 4.84 10.05
CA GLN A 22 -13.17 5.50 11.36
C GLN A 22 -12.24 6.72 11.31
N LYS A 23 -11.25 6.71 10.41
CA LYS A 23 -10.37 7.86 10.15
C LYS A 23 -11.03 8.98 9.33
N GLY A 24 -12.30 8.85 8.94
CA GLY A 24 -13.02 9.86 8.16
C GLY A 24 -12.52 9.99 6.72
N LEU A 25 -11.82 8.98 6.21
CA LEU A 25 -11.33 9.00 4.82
C LEU A 25 -12.47 8.77 3.83
N PHE A 26 -13.57 8.16 4.27
CA PHE A 26 -14.78 7.91 3.50
C PHE A 26 -15.99 8.57 4.17
N GLY A 27 -17.01 8.91 3.38
CA GLY A 27 -18.27 9.44 3.91
C GLY A 27 -19.03 8.41 4.75
N ALA A 28 -19.90 8.87 5.64
CA ALA A 28 -20.66 8.01 6.56
C ALA A 28 -21.55 6.99 5.84
N ASP A 29 -22.03 7.30 4.63
CA ASP A 29 -22.91 6.42 3.83
C ASP A 29 -22.15 5.40 2.97
N PHE A 30 -20.86 5.16 3.25
CA PHE A 30 -20.02 4.28 2.45
C PHE A 30 -20.27 2.80 2.77
N GLY A 31 -20.87 2.08 1.83
CA GLY A 31 -21.27 0.67 1.96
C GLY A 31 -20.86 -0.21 0.79
N ALA A 32 -21.09 -1.52 0.92
CA ALA A 32 -20.71 -2.53 -0.08
C ALA A 32 -21.30 -2.28 -1.49
N ASN A 33 -22.49 -1.69 -1.55
CA ASN A 33 -23.21 -1.39 -2.78
C ASN A 33 -22.99 0.05 -3.29
N THR A 34 -22.19 0.86 -2.59
CA THR A 34 -21.87 2.22 -3.01
C THR A 34 -21.11 2.18 -4.33
N GLU A 35 -21.58 2.96 -5.29
CA GLU A 35 -20.87 3.18 -6.53
C GLU A 35 -19.72 4.17 -6.29
N LEU A 36 -18.50 3.72 -6.59
CA LEU A 36 -17.30 4.49 -6.31
C LEU A 36 -17.11 5.59 -7.35
N THR A 37 -16.92 6.81 -6.88
CA THR A 37 -16.46 7.93 -7.72
C THR A 37 -14.99 7.74 -8.12
N CYS A 38 -14.54 8.45 -9.16
CA CYS A 38 -13.11 8.45 -9.54
C CYS A 38 -12.19 8.88 -8.38
N SER A 39 -12.63 9.83 -7.54
CA SER A 39 -11.86 10.25 -6.38
C SER A 39 -11.74 9.15 -5.31
N GLN A 40 -12.81 8.40 -5.07
CA GLN A 40 -12.79 7.25 -4.15
C GLN A 40 -11.95 6.10 -4.71
N LEU A 41 -12.03 5.84 -6.02
CA LEU A 41 -11.18 4.85 -6.69
C LEU A 41 -9.69 5.21 -6.56
N ASN A 42 -9.33 6.47 -6.77
CA ASN A 42 -7.95 6.93 -6.60
C ASN A 42 -7.47 6.74 -5.16
N LEU A 43 -8.32 7.05 -4.18
CA LEU A 43 -7.96 6.89 -2.77
C LEU A 43 -7.74 5.42 -2.40
N TRP A 44 -8.62 4.52 -2.83
CA TRP A 44 -8.44 3.08 -2.66
C TRP A 44 -7.22 2.54 -3.43
N GLY A 45 -6.94 3.08 -4.61
CA GLY A 45 -5.73 2.78 -5.37
C GLY A 45 -4.47 3.15 -4.59
N SER A 46 -4.45 4.31 -3.94
CA SER A 46 -3.34 4.72 -3.06
C SER A 46 -3.19 3.79 -1.85
N ILE A 47 -4.29 3.42 -1.18
CA ILE A 47 -4.25 2.47 -0.05
C ILE A 47 -3.65 1.13 -0.50
N ALA A 48 -4.15 0.57 -1.61
CA ALA A 48 -3.67 -0.70 -2.15
C ALA A 48 -2.18 -0.64 -2.54
N PHE A 49 -1.74 0.49 -3.10
CA PHE A 49 -0.33 0.75 -3.40
C PHE A 49 0.52 0.76 -2.13
N PHE A 50 0.15 1.57 -1.14
CA PHE A 50 0.92 1.72 0.10
C PHE A 50 1.02 0.42 0.88
N ARG A 51 -0.06 -0.34 0.97
CA ARG A 51 -0.07 -1.66 1.58
C ARG A 51 0.88 -2.62 0.88
N LYS A 52 0.86 -2.65 -0.46
CA LYS A 52 1.78 -3.49 -1.25
C LYS A 52 3.24 -3.06 -1.09
N ALA A 53 3.47 -1.76 -0.91
CA ALA A 53 4.78 -1.19 -0.64
C ALA A 53 5.27 -1.42 0.81
N GLY A 54 4.44 -2.00 1.68
CA GLY A 54 4.79 -2.29 3.07
C GLY A 54 4.55 -1.15 4.05
N LEU A 55 3.87 -0.08 3.63
CA LEU A 55 3.53 1.03 4.52
C LEU A 55 2.40 0.61 5.48
N SER A 56 2.51 0.97 6.77
CA SER A 56 1.51 0.62 7.77
C SER A 56 0.16 1.32 7.54
N GLU A 57 -0.90 0.75 8.11
CA GLU A 57 -2.26 1.33 8.03
C GLU A 57 -2.28 2.75 8.65
N GLU A 58 -1.55 2.97 9.75
CA GLU A 58 -1.42 4.27 10.42
C GLU A 58 -0.74 5.31 9.53
N LYS A 59 0.44 5.00 8.97
CA LYS A 59 1.16 5.93 8.09
C LYS A 59 0.38 6.19 6.80
N THR A 60 -0.33 5.18 6.29
CA THR A 60 -1.22 5.34 5.14
C THR A 60 -2.36 6.32 5.46
N ALA A 61 -3.01 6.17 6.61
CA ALA A 61 -4.07 7.09 7.04
C ALA A 61 -3.52 8.52 7.28
N GLU A 62 -2.33 8.65 7.87
CA GLU A 62 -1.65 9.93 8.06
C GLU A 62 -1.40 10.62 6.72
N TYR A 63 -0.83 9.89 5.74
CA TYR A 63 -0.58 10.40 4.40
C TYR A 63 -1.87 10.85 3.71
N LEU A 64 -2.93 10.03 3.72
CA LEU A 64 -4.19 10.35 3.05
C LEU A 64 -4.92 11.53 3.70
N SER A 65 -4.76 11.72 5.00
CA SER A 65 -5.31 12.88 5.71
C SER A 65 -4.50 14.14 5.42
N ALA A 66 -3.17 14.03 5.40
CA ALA A 66 -2.27 15.14 5.12
C ALA A 66 -2.32 15.60 3.66
N SER A 67 -2.49 14.69 2.70
CA SER A 67 -2.50 15.00 1.26
C SER A 67 -3.67 15.90 0.84
N ARG A 68 -4.74 15.95 1.63
CA ARG A 68 -5.90 16.82 1.44
C ARG A 68 -5.65 18.26 1.90
N ILE A 69 -4.58 18.53 2.64
CA ILE A 69 -4.28 19.81 3.29
C ILE A 69 -2.96 20.34 2.70
N PRO A 70 -2.98 21.41 1.87
CA PRO A 70 -1.78 21.94 1.22
C PRO A 70 -0.62 22.24 2.17
N GLU A 71 -0.92 22.73 3.37
CA GLU A 71 0.03 23.09 4.42
C GLU A 71 0.75 21.86 5.00
N LYS A 72 0.19 20.66 4.85
CA LYS A 72 0.77 19.39 5.32
C LYS A 72 1.59 18.65 4.28
N ARG A 73 1.94 19.28 3.15
CA ARG A 73 2.82 18.68 2.12
C ARG A 73 4.13 18.14 2.69
N GLY A 74 4.72 18.80 3.70
CA GLY A 74 5.92 18.33 4.38
C GLY A 74 5.74 16.94 5.03
N VAL A 75 4.57 16.67 5.60
CA VAL A 75 4.24 15.34 6.18
C VAL A 75 4.18 14.29 5.08
N CYS A 76 3.51 14.59 3.97
CA CYS A 76 3.43 13.67 2.82
C CYS A 76 4.82 13.35 2.27
N ILE A 77 5.68 14.37 2.10
CA ILE A 77 7.04 14.19 1.60
C ILE A 77 7.84 13.30 2.55
N ARG A 78 7.78 13.56 3.86
CA ARG A 78 8.46 12.75 4.87
C ARG A 78 8.05 11.28 4.80
N ILE A 79 6.75 10.98 4.81
CA ILE A 79 6.25 9.60 4.74
C ILE A 79 6.73 8.90 3.47
N LEU A 80 6.69 9.59 2.32
CA LEU A 80 7.16 9.02 1.05
C LEU A 80 8.67 8.82 1.01
N GLN A 81 9.46 9.69 1.65
CA GLN A 81 10.91 9.53 1.77
C GLN A 81 11.27 8.34 2.65
N GLU A 82 10.60 8.17 3.79
CA GLU A 82 10.76 6.99 4.66
C GLU A 82 10.44 5.71 3.88
N LEU A 83 9.28 5.65 3.23
CA LEU A 83 8.88 4.50 2.40
C LEU A 83 9.88 4.21 1.28
N ARG A 84 10.46 5.25 0.67
CA ARG A 84 11.48 5.08 -0.36
C ARG A 84 12.74 4.41 0.19
N CYS A 85 13.20 4.81 1.38
CA CYS A 85 14.34 4.18 2.03
C CYS A 85 14.04 2.70 2.34
N ASP A 86 12.89 2.43 2.95
CA ASP A 86 12.47 1.06 3.29
C ASP A 86 12.40 0.15 2.05
N LEU A 87 11.89 0.67 0.92
CA LEU A 87 11.86 -0.04 -0.35
C LEU A 87 13.25 -0.28 -0.94
N ALA A 88 14.16 0.69 -0.83
CA ALA A 88 15.52 0.54 -1.31
C ALA A 88 16.29 -0.53 -0.51
N ASP A 89 16.12 -0.55 0.81
CA ASP A 89 16.72 -1.58 1.68
C ASP A 89 16.15 -2.97 1.35
N CYS A 90 14.82 -3.08 1.19
CA CYS A 90 14.17 -4.32 0.77
C CYS A 90 14.64 -4.81 -0.61
N MET A 91 14.91 -3.90 -1.55
CA MET A 91 15.49 -4.25 -2.86
C MET A 91 16.91 -4.80 -2.70
N HIS A 92 17.72 -4.19 -1.83
CA HIS A 92 19.08 -4.65 -1.56
C HIS A 92 19.08 -6.05 -0.95
N GLU A 93 18.31 -6.28 0.12
CA GLU A 93 18.19 -7.59 0.78
C GLU A 93 17.71 -8.68 -0.18
N LYS A 94 16.69 -8.38 -1.00
CA LYS A 94 16.21 -9.33 -2.01
C LYS A 94 17.25 -9.62 -3.08
N GLY A 95 18.07 -8.64 -3.46
CA GLY A 95 19.20 -8.82 -4.34
C GLY A 95 20.20 -9.84 -3.78
N GLU A 96 20.63 -9.66 -2.53
CA GLU A 96 21.55 -10.60 -1.87
C GLU A 96 20.97 -12.01 -1.75
N MET A 97 19.66 -12.13 -1.51
CA MET A 97 18.99 -13.44 -1.49
C MET A 97 19.00 -14.10 -2.87
N LEU A 98 18.81 -13.31 -3.93
CA LEU A 98 18.82 -13.80 -5.31
C LEU A 98 20.20 -14.31 -5.70
N ASP A 99 21.26 -13.58 -5.35
CA ASP A 99 22.66 -14.00 -5.55
C ASP A 99 22.94 -15.34 -4.87
N LYS A 100 22.44 -15.56 -3.64
CA LYS A 100 22.56 -16.83 -2.92
C LYS A 100 21.82 -17.97 -3.63
N VAL A 101 20.62 -17.72 -4.14
CA VAL A 101 19.86 -18.71 -4.92
C VAL A 101 20.62 -19.08 -6.20
N ASP A 102 21.17 -18.10 -6.90
CA ASP A 102 21.94 -18.33 -8.13
C ASP A 102 23.21 -19.15 -7.86
N TYR A 103 23.90 -18.87 -6.75
CA TYR A 103 25.04 -19.68 -6.32
C TYR A 103 24.65 -21.15 -6.06
N LEU A 104 23.58 -21.40 -5.33
CA LEU A 104 23.10 -22.75 -5.05
C LEU A 104 22.70 -23.49 -6.35
N LEU A 105 22.05 -22.79 -7.29
CA LEU A 105 21.72 -23.33 -8.60
C LEU A 105 22.97 -23.70 -9.40
N TYR A 106 24.00 -22.86 -9.36
CA TYR A 106 25.29 -23.14 -10.00
C TYR A 106 25.95 -24.39 -9.40
N GLU A 107 26.02 -24.50 -8.08
CA GLU A 107 26.60 -25.68 -7.42
C GLU A 107 25.88 -26.98 -7.80
N LEU A 108 24.54 -26.96 -7.85
CA LEU A 108 23.73 -28.12 -8.23
C LEU A 108 23.92 -28.50 -9.70
N ARG A 109 24.13 -27.52 -10.59
CA ARG A 109 24.40 -27.77 -12.01
C ARG A 109 25.82 -28.30 -12.25
N ALA A 110 26.80 -27.88 -11.46
CA ALA A 110 28.19 -28.34 -11.60
C ALA A 110 28.44 -29.76 -11.07
N LYS A 111 27.53 -30.29 -10.23
CA LYS A 111 27.59 -31.64 -9.66
C LYS A 111 26.81 -32.69 -10.46
N ASN A 112 26.09 -32.26 -11.50
CA ASN A 112 25.45 -33.12 -12.51
C ASN A 112 26.27 -33.10 -13.81
#